data_AF-A0A521NV89-F1
#
_entry.id   AF-A0A521NV89-F1
#
_cell.length_a   1.000
_cell.length_b   1.000
_cell.length_c   1.000
_cell.angle_alpha   90.00
_cell.angle_beta   90.00
_cell.angle_gamma   90.00
#
_symmetry.space_group_name_H-M   'P 1'
#
loop_
_entity.id
_entity.type
_entity.pdbx_description
1 polymer ?
#
loop_
_entity_poly.entity_id
_entity_poly.type
_entity_poly.pdbx_seq_one_letter_code
_entity_poly.pdbx_strand_id
1 'polypeptide(L)'
;MWSILIVTLPTQPNAVRLRIWRALKALGCAALRDGAYLLPDKHAAALESLATEVREHGGTASVLILSPRDEAQRAEVLAQFDRTEAYAQWRDTATALQAELEKLGETETRRRLRGVADALQTLRRIDYYPGPAAQQADSDLLALRRAFDNHFSKGEPQPRADDGIERLDPAKFKGKAWATRARPWVDRLACAWLVRRFIDPKAKFTWLSDARKAPRGVIGFDYDGARFTHVGARVTFEVMAASFGLDADPKLQRIAGAVHYLDVGGIPVAEAAGLEAVLDGLREVHADDDRLVLAASAVFDALYAAPGASS
;
A
#
# COMPACT_ATOMS: atom_id res chain seq x y z
N MET A 1 10.12 11.25 -25.89
CA MET A 1 9.17 11.78 -26.89
C MET A 1 7.83 11.95 -26.21
N TRP A 2 7.06 12.95 -26.63
CA TRP A 2 5.72 13.22 -26.13
C TRP A 2 4.75 13.14 -27.29
N SER A 3 3.49 12.84 -27.01
CA SER A 3 2.41 13.03 -27.98
C SER A 3 1.64 14.30 -27.61
N ILE A 4 1.31 15.09 -28.62
CA ILE A 4 0.50 16.30 -28.48
C ILE A 4 -0.84 16.12 -29.18
N LEU A 5 -1.92 16.37 -28.45
CA LEU A 5 -3.26 16.55 -29.01
C LEU A 5 -3.47 18.04 -29.29
N ILE A 6 -3.61 18.38 -30.57
CA ILE A 6 -4.06 19.70 -31.01
C ILE A 6 -5.54 19.58 -31.36
N VAL A 7 -6.38 20.34 -30.66
CA VAL A 7 -7.83 20.17 -30.71
C VAL A 7 -8.58 21.50 -30.77
N THR A 8 -9.57 21.58 -31.64
CA THR A 8 -10.64 22.58 -31.61
C THR A 8 -11.93 21.88 -31.27
N LEU A 9 -12.45 22.13 -30.08
CA LEU A 9 -13.69 21.49 -29.61
C LEU A 9 -14.90 22.07 -30.37
N PRO A 10 -15.92 21.25 -30.66
CA PRO A 10 -17.11 21.72 -31.34
C PRO A 10 -17.85 22.76 -30.49
N THR A 11 -18.47 23.74 -31.16
CA THR A 11 -19.25 24.80 -30.50
C THR A 11 -20.55 24.27 -29.89
N GLN A 12 -21.10 23.19 -30.45
CA GLN A 12 -22.21 22.40 -29.89
C GLN A 12 -22.05 20.91 -30.23
N PRO A 13 -22.55 19.98 -29.38
CA PRO A 13 -23.21 20.23 -28.08
C PRO A 13 -22.22 20.42 -26.91
N ASN A 14 -22.56 21.30 -25.96
CA ASN A 14 -21.72 21.64 -24.79
C ASN A 14 -21.32 20.43 -23.93
N ALA A 15 -22.14 19.37 -23.90
CA ALA A 15 -21.87 18.15 -23.14
C ALA A 15 -20.58 17.45 -23.59
N VAL A 16 -20.30 17.44 -24.90
CA VAL A 16 -19.08 16.83 -25.47
C VAL A 16 -17.85 17.61 -25.02
N ARG A 17 -17.91 18.94 -25.09
CA ARG A 17 -16.81 19.82 -24.65
C ARG A 17 -16.42 19.57 -23.19
N LEU A 18 -17.41 19.51 -22.30
CA LEU A 18 -17.18 19.25 -20.88
C LEU A 18 -16.62 17.84 -20.62
N ARG A 19 -17.09 16.85 -21.38
CA ARG A 19 -16.61 15.46 -21.26
C ARG A 19 -15.16 15.32 -21.70
N ILE A 20 -14.78 15.89 -22.86
CA ILE A 20 -13.39 15.91 -23.32
C ILE A 20 -12.50 16.66 -22.32
N TRP A 21 -12.93 17.82 -21.84
CA TRP A 21 -12.17 18.58 -20.85
C TRP A 21 -11.93 17.79 -19.55
N ARG A 22 -12.97 17.10 -19.04
CA ARG A 22 -12.85 16.21 -17.88
C ARG A 22 -11.90 15.05 -18.15
N ALA A 23 -11.95 14.45 -19.34
CA ALA A 23 -11.07 13.35 -19.71
C ALA A 23 -9.60 13.79 -19.79
N LEU A 24 -9.31 14.95 -20.40
CA LEU A 24 -7.97 15.54 -20.45
C LEU A 24 -7.42 15.80 -19.04
N LYS A 25 -8.25 16.34 -18.14
CA LYS A 25 -7.90 16.54 -16.74
C LYS A 25 -7.68 15.22 -16.00
N ALA A 26 -8.52 14.21 -16.23
CA ALA A 26 -8.43 12.90 -15.61
C ALA A 26 -7.20 12.11 -16.06
N LEU A 27 -6.71 12.35 -17.28
CA LEU A 27 -5.44 11.85 -17.79
C LEU A 27 -4.24 12.64 -17.26
N GLY A 28 -4.44 13.78 -16.58
CA GLY A 28 -3.36 14.65 -16.14
C GLY A 28 -2.48 15.17 -17.28
N CYS A 29 -3.10 15.50 -18.42
CA CYS A 29 -2.39 16.11 -19.53
C CYS A 29 -1.73 17.42 -19.09
N ALA A 30 -0.50 17.66 -19.55
CA ALA A 30 0.11 18.97 -19.52
C ALA A 30 -0.53 19.85 -20.61
N ALA A 31 -0.73 21.14 -20.36
CA ALA A 31 -1.30 22.07 -21.35
C ALA A 31 -0.24 23.08 -21.78
N LEU A 32 0.18 23.04 -23.05
CA LEU A 32 1.11 24.05 -23.59
C LEU A 32 0.38 25.38 -23.86
N ARG A 33 -0.88 25.28 -24.25
CA ARG A 33 -1.82 26.38 -24.47
C ARG A 33 -3.22 25.80 -24.61
N ASP A 34 -4.22 26.66 -24.70
CA ASP A 34 -5.59 26.24 -24.99
C ASP A 34 -5.64 25.45 -26.31
N GLY A 35 -6.25 24.25 -26.23
CA GLY A 35 -6.35 23.33 -27.37
C GLY A 35 -5.08 22.54 -27.69
N ALA A 36 -4.04 22.57 -26.84
CA ALA A 36 -2.80 21.82 -27.04
C ALA A 36 -2.38 21.06 -25.77
N TYR A 37 -2.61 19.75 -25.75
CA TYR A 37 -2.43 18.90 -24.57
C TYR A 37 -1.38 17.82 -24.80
N LEU A 38 -0.54 17.58 -23.81
CA LEU A 38 0.60 16.67 -23.88
C LEU A 38 0.45 15.47 -22.96
N LEU A 39 0.93 14.32 -23.43
CA LEU A 39 1.25 13.14 -22.64
C LEU A 39 2.60 12.54 -23.06
N PRO A 40 3.26 11.76 -22.19
CA PRO A 40 4.36 10.90 -22.65
C PRO A 40 3.89 9.98 -23.78
N ASP A 41 4.76 9.73 -24.76
CA ASP A 41 4.39 9.00 -25.97
C ASP A 41 3.84 7.58 -25.72
N LYS A 42 4.28 6.93 -24.64
CA LYS A 42 3.71 5.65 -24.14
C LYS A 42 2.20 5.70 -23.83
N HIS A 43 1.60 6.88 -23.74
CA HIS A 43 0.18 7.10 -23.48
C HIS A 43 -0.57 7.74 -24.68
N ALA A 44 0.03 7.74 -25.87
CA ALA A 44 -0.55 8.31 -27.10
C ALA A 44 -1.98 7.83 -27.38
N ALA A 45 -2.26 6.54 -27.17
CA ALA A 45 -3.56 5.92 -27.45
C ALA A 45 -4.74 6.60 -26.72
N ALA A 46 -4.50 7.16 -25.54
CA ALA A 46 -5.53 7.92 -24.81
C ALA A 46 -5.87 9.23 -25.54
N LEU A 47 -4.88 9.93 -26.09
CA LEU A 47 -5.10 11.13 -26.90
C LEU A 47 -5.77 10.80 -28.23
N GLU A 48 -5.43 9.68 -28.86
CA GLU A 48 -6.03 9.23 -30.11
C GLU A 48 -7.53 8.91 -29.95
N SER A 49 -7.89 8.29 -28.83
CA SER A 49 -9.29 8.03 -28.47
C SER A 49 -10.08 9.34 -28.33
N LEU A 50 -9.52 10.32 -27.61
CA LEU A 50 -10.12 11.65 -27.48
C LEU A 50 -10.20 12.40 -28.82
N ALA A 51 -9.18 12.30 -29.66
CA ALA A 51 -9.16 12.93 -30.96
C ALA A 51 -10.27 12.37 -31.87
N THR A 52 -10.49 11.06 -31.82
CA THR A 52 -11.56 10.38 -32.55
C THR A 52 -12.92 10.89 -32.11
N GLU A 53 -13.17 10.90 -30.80
CA GLU A 53 -14.41 11.41 -30.23
C GLU A 53 -14.69 12.87 -30.62
N VAL A 54 -13.67 13.73 -30.61
CA VAL A 54 -13.83 15.14 -31.00
C VAL A 54 -14.22 15.25 -32.47
N ARG A 55 -13.60 14.48 -33.36
CA ARG A 55 -13.92 14.48 -34.80
C ARG A 55 -15.33 13.96 -35.08
N GLU A 56 -15.77 12.92 -34.37
CA GLU A 56 -17.13 12.38 -34.47
C GLU A 56 -18.22 13.40 -34.14
N HIS A 57 -17.90 14.37 -33.27
CA HIS A 57 -18.82 15.43 -32.86
C HIS A 57 -18.57 16.76 -33.57
N GLY A 58 -17.89 16.75 -34.72
CA GLY A 58 -17.72 17.92 -35.59
C GLY A 58 -16.63 18.91 -35.14
N GLY A 59 -15.78 18.54 -34.18
CA GLY A 59 -14.56 19.27 -33.86
C GLY A 59 -13.39 18.87 -34.76
N THR A 60 -12.25 19.54 -34.60
CA THR A 60 -10.99 19.15 -35.26
C THR A 60 -10.00 18.65 -34.22
N ALA A 61 -9.29 17.57 -34.53
CA ALA A 61 -8.29 17.01 -33.64
C ALA A 61 -7.19 16.28 -34.40
N SER A 62 -5.95 16.51 -34.01
CA SER A 62 -4.76 15.84 -34.53
C SER A 62 -3.87 15.41 -33.37
N VAL A 63 -3.35 14.19 -33.43
CA VAL A 63 -2.32 13.71 -32.50
C VAL A 63 -1.01 13.66 -33.27
N LEU A 64 0.02 14.28 -32.72
CA LEU A 64 1.35 14.37 -33.33
C LEU A 64 2.41 13.95 -32.31
N ILE A 65 3.56 13.48 -32.78
CA ILE A 65 4.72 13.26 -31.93
C ILE A 65 5.50 14.57 -31.83
N LEU A 66 5.83 14.96 -30.61
CA LEU A 66 6.61 16.13 -30.27
C LEU A 66 7.97 15.69 -29.70
N SER A 67 9.02 16.24 -30.33
CA SER A 67 10.41 16.07 -29.91
C SER A 67 11.00 17.46 -29.61
N PRO A 68 11.58 17.67 -28.42
CA PRO A 68 12.30 18.90 -28.11
C PRO A 68 13.49 19.10 -29.05
N ARG A 69 13.79 20.36 -29.38
CA ARG A 69 14.94 20.73 -30.23
C ARG A 69 16.25 20.69 -29.46
N ASP A 70 16.20 20.97 -28.16
CA ASP A 70 17.34 21.05 -27.26
C ASP A 70 16.91 20.68 -25.83
N GLU A 71 17.88 20.64 -24.91
CA GLU A 71 17.63 20.29 -23.51
C GLU A 71 16.84 21.37 -22.76
N ALA A 72 16.93 22.65 -23.17
CA ALA A 72 16.18 23.73 -22.55
C ALA A 72 14.67 23.56 -22.82
N GLN A 73 14.29 23.32 -24.08
CA GLN A 73 12.92 23.02 -24.44
C GLN A 73 12.43 21.71 -23.82
N ARG A 74 13.32 20.72 -23.67
CA ARG A 74 13.01 19.48 -22.97
C ARG A 74 12.64 19.73 -21.50
N ALA A 75 13.41 20.57 -20.82
CA ALA A 75 13.14 20.97 -19.44
C ALA A 75 11.82 21.77 -19.31
N GLU A 76 11.54 22.68 -20.25
CA GLU A 76 10.26 23.42 -20.30
C GLU A 76 9.05 22.49 -20.41
N VAL A 77 9.12 21.48 -21.28
CA VAL A 77 8.05 20.48 -21.46
C VAL A 77 7.89 19.64 -20.19
N LEU A 78 8.99 19.19 -19.58
CA LEU A 78 8.95 18.42 -18.33
C LEU A 78 8.36 19.23 -17.17
N ALA A 79 8.65 20.53 -17.07
CA ALA A 79 8.10 21.41 -16.04
C ALA A 79 6.57 21.48 -16.09
N GLN A 80 5.94 21.30 -17.26
CA GLN A 80 4.47 21.25 -17.37
C GLN A 80 3.85 19.99 -16.73
N PHE A 81 4.66 18.96 -16.45
CA PHE A 81 4.23 17.76 -15.75
C PHE A 81 4.55 17.79 -14.26
N ASP A 82 5.16 18.86 -13.74
CA ASP A 82 5.48 18.97 -12.32
C ASP A 82 4.19 18.96 -11.47
N ARG A 83 4.14 18.04 -10.51
CA ARG A 83 3.03 17.85 -9.57
C ARG A 83 3.40 18.24 -8.15
N THR A 84 4.53 18.89 -7.92
CA THR A 84 5.04 19.25 -6.58
C THR A 84 3.99 19.96 -5.73
N GLU A 85 3.25 20.91 -6.29
CA GLU A 85 2.19 21.62 -5.56
C GLU A 85 1.01 20.70 -5.19
N ALA A 86 0.61 19.80 -6.09
CA ALA A 86 -0.47 18.84 -5.81
C ALA A 86 -0.07 17.86 -4.70
N TYR A 87 1.19 17.42 -4.68
CA TYR A 87 1.73 16.64 -3.56
C TYR A 87 1.76 17.45 -2.27
N ALA A 88 2.15 18.73 -2.29
CA ALA A 88 2.10 19.58 -1.10
C ALA A 88 0.69 19.69 -0.51
N GLN A 89 -0.33 19.95 -1.35
CA GLN A 89 -1.73 20.00 -0.91
C GLN A 89 -2.23 18.67 -0.32
N TRP A 90 -1.82 17.55 -0.94
CA TRP A 90 -2.09 16.23 -0.39
C TRP A 90 -1.43 16.03 0.99
N ARG A 91 -0.16 16.45 1.14
CA ARG A 91 0.59 16.36 2.40
C ARG A 91 -0.05 17.20 3.50
N ASP A 92 -0.57 18.38 3.18
CA ASP A 92 -1.30 19.21 4.14
C ASP A 92 -2.52 18.46 4.69
N THR A 93 -3.24 17.74 3.82
CA THR A 93 -4.39 16.91 4.20
C THR A 93 -3.96 15.73 5.10
N ALA A 94 -2.87 15.05 4.74
CA ALA A 94 -2.32 13.95 5.53
C ALA A 94 -1.86 14.42 6.93
N THR A 95 -1.17 15.57 6.98
CA THR A 95 -0.67 16.18 8.22
C THR A 95 -1.81 16.64 9.12
N ALA A 96 -2.87 17.24 8.53
CA ALA A 96 -4.07 17.61 9.26
C ALA A 96 -4.76 16.39 9.90
N LEU A 97 -4.88 15.27 9.17
CA LEU A 97 -5.42 14.04 9.73
C LEU A 97 -4.55 13.50 10.88
N GLN A 98 -3.22 13.55 10.74
CA GLN A 98 -2.31 13.13 11.80
C GLN A 98 -2.49 13.95 13.09
N ALA A 99 -2.65 15.26 12.96
CA ALA A 99 -2.87 16.17 14.10
C ALA A 99 -4.23 15.98 14.79
N GLU A 100 -5.21 15.38 14.09
CA GLU A 100 -6.55 15.12 14.60
C GLU A 100 -6.72 13.71 15.20
N LEU A 101 -5.70 12.84 15.14
CA LEU A 101 -5.78 11.44 15.58
C LEU A 101 -6.33 11.31 17.01
N GLU A 102 -5.87 12.14 17.94
CA GLU A 102 -6.29 12.09 19.36
C GLU A 102 -7.75 12.51 19.60
N LYS A 103 -8.34 13.23 18.64
CA LYS A 103 -9.69 13.79 18.75
C LYS A 103 -10.74 12.94 18.04
N LEU A 104 -10.33 12.12 17.09
CA LEU A 104 -11.21 11.31 16.26
C LEU A 104 -11.35 9.88 16.80
N GLY A 105 -12.53 9.28 16.62
CA GLY A 105 -12.74 7.87 16.88
C GLY A 105 -12.17 6.98 15.76
N GLU A 106 -11.78 5.74 16.09
CA GLU A 106 -11.10 4.80 15.19
C GLU A 106 -11.77 4.68 13.81
N THR A 107 -13.09 4.51 13.77
CA THR A 107 -13.86 4.33 12.52
C THR A 107 -13.77 5.55 11.59
N GLU A 108 -13.88 6.76 12.14
CA GLU A 108 -13.81 8.00 11.36
C GLU A 108 -12.38 8.23 10.88
N THR A 109 -11.39 7.99 11.75
CA THR A 109 -9.98 8.09 11.37
C THR A 109 -9.62 7.10 10.26
N ARG A 110 -10.07 5.84 10.34
CA ARG A 110 -9.84 4.84 9.27
C ARG A 110 -10.49 5.26 7.96
N ARG A 111 -11.70 5.82 7.99
CA ARG A 111 -12.36 6.36 6.79
C ARG A 111 -11.53 7.48 6.15
N ARG A 112 -11.06 8.45 6.94
CA ARG A 112 -10.25 9.57 6.42
C ARG A 112 -8.89 9.11 5.93
N LEU A 113 -8.26 8.15 6.61
CA LEU A 113 -7.00 7.54 6.18
C LEU A 113 -7.12 6.88 4.81
N ARG A 114 -8.20 6.12 4.57
CA ARG A 114 -8.52 5.59 3.23
C ARG A 114 -8.66 6.72 2.20
N GLY A 115 -9.39 7.78 2.52
CA GLY A 115 -9.53 8.94 1.63
C GLY A 115 -8.20 9.61 1.27
N VAL A 116 -7.29 9.75 2.25
CA VAL A 116 -5.93 10.27 2.02
C VAL A 116 -5.13 9.32 1.13
N ALA A 117 -5.19 8.01 1.37
CA ALA A 117 -4.51 7.01 0.55
C ALA A 117 -5.02 6.99 -0.90
N ASP A 118 -6.34 7.01 -1.11
CA ASP A 118 -6.99 7.03 -2.43
C ASP A 118 -6.64 8.31 -3.22
N ALA A 119 -6.56 9.45 -2.53
CA ALA A 119 -6.14 10.71 -3.13
C ALA A 119 -4.67 10.63 -3.62
N LEU A 120 -3.77 10.03 -2.85
CA LEU A 120 -2.38 9.83 -3.27
C LEU A 120 -2.31 8.91 -4.50
N GLN A 121 -3.06 7.80 -4.48
CA GLN A 121 -3.10 6.87 -5.61
C GLN A 121 -3.62 7.54 -6.88
N THR A 122 -4.65 8.39 -6.76
CA THR A 122 -5.19 9.17 -7.87
C THR A 122 -4.13 10.10 -8.46
N LEU A 123 -3.36 10.79 -7.60
CA LEU A 123 -2.27 11.66 -8.02
C LEU A 123 -1.14 10.89 -8.72
N ARG A 124 -0.70 9.76 -8.13
CA ARG A 124 0.34 8.88 -8.72
C ARG A 124 -0.06 8.36 -10.10
N ARG A 125 -1.34 8.07 -10.34
CA ARG A 125 -1.82 7.56 -11.64
C ARG A 125 -1.59 8.54 -12.80
N ILE A 126 -1.53 9.83 -12.50
CA ILE A 126 -1.35 10.90 -13.48
C ILE A 126 0.01 11.61 -13.36
N ASP A 127 0.89 11.12 -12.48
CA ASP A 127 2.26 11.58 -12.39
C ASP A 127 3.16 10.70 -13.27
N TYR A 128 3.54 11.26 -14.42
CA TYR A 128 4.33 10.56 -15.41
C TYR A 128 5.84 10.65 -15.16
N TYR A 129 6.27 11.58 -14.31
CA TYR A 129 7.67 11.90 -14.04
C TYR A 129 7.84 12.13 -12.54
N PRO A 130 7.66 11.09 -11.70
CA PRO A 130 7.68 11.23 -10.26
C PRO A 130 9.03 11.73 -9.76
N GLY A 131 8.99 12.78 -8.94
CA GLY A 131 10.15 13.42 -8.33
C GLY A 131 10.22 13.24 -6.80
N PRO A 132 11.08 14.02 -6.12
CA PRO A 132 11.24 13.95 -4.67
C PRO A 132 9.94 14.19 -3.88
N ALA A 133 9.03 15.03 -4.39
CA ALA A 133 7.74 15.28 -3.77
C ALA A 133 6.86 14.02 -3.67
N ALA A 134 6.89 13.16 -4.70
CA ALA A 134 6.17 11.89 -4.71
C ALA A 134 6.76 10.92 -3.67
N GLN A 135 8.09 10.77 -3.63
CA GLN A 135 8.78 9.91 -2.67
C GLN A 135 8.53 10.35 -1.22
N GLN A 136 8.49 11.66 -0.98
CA GLN A 136 8.18 12.20 0.33
C GLN A 136 6.72 11.93 0.71
N ALA A 137 5.78 12.07 -0.22
CA ALA A 137 4.39 11.74 0.02
C ALA A 137 4.19 10.25 0.36
N ASP A 138 4.95 9.36 -0.28
CA ASP A 138 4.96 7.92 0.03
C ASP A 138 5.42 7.67 1.48
N SER A 139 6.50 8.34 1.89
CA SER A 139 7.04 8.28 3.25
C SER A 139 6.06 8.83 4.28
N ASP A 140 5.40 9.94 3.97
CA ASP A 140 4.41 10.58 4.86
C ASP A 140 3.17 9.70 5.03
N LEU A 141 2.69 9.02 3.97
CA LEU A 141 1.57 8.10 4.08
C LEU A 141 1.93 6.90 4.98
N LEU A 142 3.13 6.35 4.84
CA LEU A 142 3.62 5.29 5.72
C LEU A 142 3.70 5.75 7.18
N ALA A 143 4.23 6.95 7.43
CA ALA A 143 4.32 7.52 8.77
C ALA A 143 2.91 7.74 9.38
N LEU A 144 1.97 8.23 8.59
CA LEU A 144 0.58 8.42 9.01
C LEU A 144 -0.11 7.09 9.37
N ARG A 145 0.08 6.04 8.56
CA ARG A 145 -0.42 4.68 8.86
C ARG A 145 0.13 4.18 10.20
N ARG A 146 1.44 4.31 10.43
CA ARG A 146 2.05 3.96 11.72
C ARG A 146 1.53 4.79 12.87
N ALA A 147 1.31 6.09 12.68
CA ALA A 147 0.76 6.95 13.73
C ALA A 147 -0.67 6.52 14.10
N PHE A 148 -1.47 6.15 13.10
CA PHE A 148 -2.80 5.56 13.30
C PHE A 148 -2.71 4.26 14.09
N ASP A 149 -1.85 3.32 13.66
CA ASP A 149 -1.69 2.03 14.33
C ASP A 149 -1.20 2.22 15.78
N ASN A 150 -0.22 3.08 16.03
CA ASN A 150 0.22 3.39 17.40
C ASN A 150 -0.90 3.98 18.28
N HIS A 151 -1.74 4.85 17.71
CA HIS A 151 -2.79 5.54 18.46
C HIS A 151 -3.95 4.62 18.81
N PHE A 152 -4.43 3.83 17.84
CA PHE A 152 -5.62 2.98 17.99
C PHE A 152 -5.30 1.53 18.34
N SER A 153 -4.05 1.08 18.13
CA SER A 153 -3.55 -0.26 18.48
C SER A 153 -2.59 -0.19 19.67
N LYS A 154 -3.06 0.24 20.85
CA LYS A 154 -2.25 0.19 22.10
C LYS A 154 -1.59 -1.19 22.28
N GLY A 155 -0.27 -1.21 22.48
CA GLY A 155 0.52 -2.40 22.85
C GLY A 155 1.35 -3.04 21.73
N GLU A 156 1.79 -2.28 20.73
CA GLU A 156 2.79 -2.76 19.77
C GLU A 156 4.13 -3.03 20.46
N PRO A 157 4.75 -4.19 20.21
CA PRO A 157 5.92 -4.58 20.96
C PRO A 157 7.11 -3.65 20.70
N GLN A 158 7.84 -3.33 21.76
CA GLN A 158 9.19 -2.78 21.61
C GLN A 158 10.13 -3.90 21.13
N PRO A 159 10.98 -3.67 20.10
CA PRO A 159 11.93 -4.66 19.66
C PRO A 159 12.91 -4.98 20.80
N ARG A 160 13.12 -6.28 21.06
CA ARG A 160 14.18 -6.73 21.96
C ARG A 160 15.55 -6.49 21.32
N ALA A 161 16.56 -6.32 22.16
CA ALA A 161 17.95 -6.26 21.70
C ALA A 161 18.29 -7.51 20.86
N ASP A 162 19.15 -7.36 19.86
CA ASP A 162 19.57 -8.46 19.00
C ASP A 162 20.61 -9.34 19.73
N ASP A 163 20.14 -10.15 20.66
CA ASP A 163 20.91 -11.13 21.44
C ASP A 163 20.97 -12.51 20.77
N GLY A 164 20.51 -12.59 19.50
CA GLY A 164 20.42 -13.81 18.72
C GLY A 164 19.06 -14.51 18.85
N ILE A 165 18.55 -15.05 17.74
CA ILE A 165 17.27 -15.74 17.71
C ILE A 165 17.46 -17.22 18.07
N GLU A 166 16.85 -17.65 19.18
CA GLU A 166 16.85 -19.06 19.61
C GLU A 166 16.20 -19.97 18.55
N ARG A 167 16.90 -21.05 18.17
CA ARG A 167 16.34 -22.13 17.35
C ARG A 167 15.49 -23.06 18.24
N LEU A 168 14.25 -23.29 17.81
CA LEU A 168 13.22 -24.03 18.54
C LEU A 168 12.77 -25.25 17.76
N ASP A 169 12.47 -26.33 18.48
CA ASP A 169 11.86 -27.54 17.93
C ASP A 169 10.34 -27.34 17.77
N PRO A 170 9.78 -27.33 16.53
CA PRO A 170 8.35 -27.16 16.30
C PRO A 170 7.47 -28.20 17.03
N ALA A 171 7.99 -29.40 17.31
CA ALA A 171 7.22 -30.45 17.98
C ALA A 171 6.80 -30.04 19.40
N LYS A 172 7.59 -29.21 20.09
CA LYS A 172 7.27 -28.70 21.44
C LYS A 172 6.13 -27.68 21.46
N PHE A 173 5.75 -27.17 20.29
CA PHE A 173 4.73 -26.14 20.10
C PHE A 173 3.40 -26.69 19.57
N LYS A 174 3.34 -27.98 19.25
CA LYS A 174 2.10 -28.67 18.83
C LYS A 174 1.13 -28.85 20.00
N GLY A 175 -0.16 -28.64 19.73
CA GLY A 175 -1.25 -28.73 20.70
C GLY A 175 -1.26 -27.59 21.73
N LYS A 176 -0.47 -26.53 21.51
CA LYS A 176 -0.41 -25.37 22.39
C LYS A 176 -1.43 -24.32 21.96
N ALA A 177 -1.95 -23.59 22.95
CA ALA A 177 -2.75 -22.40 22.68
C ALA A 177 -1.83 -21.21 22.44
N TRP A 178 -2.16 -20.40 21.44
CA TRP A 178 -1.42 -19.20 21.06
C TRP A 178 -2.25 -17.97 21.37
N ALA A 179 -1.60 -16.85 21.68
CA ALA A 179 -2.30 -15.61 21.94
C ALA A 179 -1.61 -14.41 21.28
N THR A 180 -2.41 -13.47 20.82
CA THR A 180 -1.98 -12.14 20.37
C THR A 180 -3.13 -11.16 20.52
N ARG A 181 -2.91 -9.89 20.21
CA ARG A 181 -3.95 -8.85 20.32
C ARG A 181 -5.08 -9.09 19.32
N ALA A 182 -6.30 -8.79 19.75
CA ALA A 182 -7.48 -8.81 18.91
C ALA A 182 -7.35 -7.84 17.73
N ARG A 183 -8.15 -8.06 16.68
CA ARG A 183 -8.07 -7.35 15.40
C ARG A 183 -6.65 -7.38 14.80
N PRO A 184 -6.10 -8.58 14.56
CA PRO A 184 -4.72 -8.75 14.09
C PRO A 184 -4.49 -8.05 12.75
N TRP A 185 -3.28 -7.47 12.61
CA TRP A 185 -2.80 -6.92 11.35
C TRP A 185 -1.75 -7.80 10.69
N VAL A 186 -1.13 -7.32 9.62
CA VAL A 186 -0.33 -8.10 8.67
C VAL A 186 0.67 -9.06 9.36
N ASP A 187 1.47 -8.60 10.32
CA ASP A 187 2.45 -9.44 11.01
C ASP A 187 1.79 -10.53 11.88
N ARG A 188 0.75 -10.17 12.66
CA ARG A 188 -0.02 -11.13 13.48
C ARG A 188 -0.76 -12.16 12.62
N LEU A 189 -1.34 -11.72 11.50
CA LEU A 189 -2.03 -12.60 10.56
C LEU A 189 -1.05 -13.58 9.92
N ALA A 190 0.12 -13.10 9.50
CA ALA A 190 1.18 -13.92 8.95
C ALA A 190 1.75 -14.91 9.98
N CYS A 191 1.95 -14.48 11.23
CA CYS A 191 2.35 -15.36 12.34
C CYS A 191 1.32 -16.47 12.58
N ALA A 192 0.03 -16.13 12.65
CA ALA A 192 -1.04 -17.11 12.86
C ALA A 192 -1.12 -18.12 11.70
N TRP A 193 -0.95 -17.66 10.46
CA TRP A 193 -0.84 -18.54 9.29
C TRP A 193 0.39 -19.45 9.37
N LEU A 194 1.57 -18.92 9.68
CA LEU A 194 2.82 -19.69 9.80
C LEU A 194 2.69 -20.79 10.85
N VAL A 195 2.09 -20.47 12.01
CA VAL A 195 1.79 -21.45 13.05
C VAL A 195 0.90 -22.56 12.51
N ARG A 196 -0.24 -22.24 11.90
CA ARG A 196 -1.16 -23.24 11.35
C ARG A 196 -0.53 -24.07 10.23
N ARG A 197 0.32 -23.46 9.41
CA ARG A 197 0.85 -24.09 8.20
C ARG A 197 2.04 -25.02 8.46
N PHE A 198 2.95 -24.62 9.35
CA PHE A 198 4.24 -25.28 9.52
C PHE A 198 4.45 -25.89 10.91
N ILE A 199 3.73 -25.42 11.94
CA ILE A 199 3.95 -25.84 13.34
C ILE A 199 2.83 -26.77 13.80
N ASP A 200 1.60 -26.27 13.81
CA ASP A 200 0.42 -26.98 14.31
C ASP A 200 -0.85 -26.64 13.51
N PRO A 201 -1.28 -27.55 12.60
CA PRO A 201 -2.51 -27.38 11.83
C PRO A 201 -3.78 -27.23 12.66
N LYS A 202 -3.76 -27.61 13.94
CA LYS A 202 -4.89 -27.51 14.88
C LYS A 202 -4.70 -26.39 15.90
N ALA A 203 -3.76 -25.48 15.67
CA ALA A 203 -3.49 -24.37 16.58
C ALA A 203 -4.76 -23.53 16.85
N LYS A 204 -4.96 -23.23 18.12
CA LYS A 204 -6.02 -22.36 18.62
C LYS A 204 -5.44 -21.03 19.06
N PHE A 205 -6.12 -19.95 18.70
CA PHE A 205 -5.71 -18.59 19.02
C PHE A 205 -6.64 -17.99 20.07
N THR A 206 -6.07 -17.12 20.89
CA THR A 206 -6.79 -16.29 21.86
C THR A 206 -6.52 -14.83 21.52
N TRP A 207 -7.59 -14.11 21.20
CA TRP A 207 -7.56 -12.72 20.77
C TRP A 207 -7.73 -11.79 21.98
N LEU A 208 -6.66 -11.11 22.35
CA LEU A 208 -6.58 -10.33 23.58
C LEU A 208 -7.03 -8.89 23.35
N SER A 209 -8.01 -8.42 24.12
CA SER A 209 -8.33 -6.98 24.21
C SER A 209 -7.31 -6.20 25.05
N ASP A 210 -6.58 -6.87 25.94
CA ASP A 210 -5.46 -6.33 26.71
C ASP A 210 -4.35 -7.39 26.82
N ALA A 211 -3.20 -7.12 26.20
CA ALA A 211 -2.05 -8.03 26.19
C ALA A 211 -1.54 -8.39 27.59
N ARG A 212 -1.69 -7.47 28.57
CA ARG A 212 -1.27 -7.69 29.96
C ARG A 212 -2.13 -8.74 30.68
N LYS A 213 -3.28 -9.09 30.11
CA LYS A 213 -4.23 -10.09 30.64
C LYS A 213 -4.13 -11.44 29.92
N ALA A 214 -3.04 -11.70 29.19
CA ALA A 214 -2.81 -12.98 28.54
C ALA A 214 -2.94 -14.16 29.54
N PRO A 215 -3.73 -15.22 29.23
CA PRO A 215 -3.85 -16.38 30.11
C PRO A 215 -2.51 -17.06 30.36
N ARG A 216 -2.33 -17.68 31.53
CA ARG A 216 -1.12 -18.47 31.81
C ARG A 216 -1.05 -19.69 30.89
N GLY A 217 0.14 -20.01 30.39
CA GLY A 217 0.41 -21.21 29.60
C GLY A 217 0.11 -21.08 28.10
N VAL A 218 -0.35 -19.91 27.63
CA VAL A 218 -0.44 -19.63 26.18
C VAL A 218 0.91 -19.17 25.63
N ILE A 219 1.12 -19.39 24.35
CA ILE A 219 2.30 -18.92 23.63
C ILE A 219 1.96 -17.57 23.00
N GLY A 220 2.44 -16.51 23.63
CA GLY A 220 2.26 -15.15 23.16
C GLY A 220 3.12 -14.82 21.96
N PHE A 221 2.57 -14.06 21.01
CA PHE A 221 3.31 -13.43 19.93
C PHE A 221 2.82 -12.00 19.62
N ASP A 222 3.74 -11.13 19.22
CA ASP A 222 3.50 -9.75 18.76
C ASP A 222 2.79 -8.81 19.77
N TYR A 223 3.31 -8.81 21.00
CA TYR A 223 2.99 -7.83 22.05
C TYR A 223 4.07 -7.85 23.15
N ASP A 224 4.13 -6.80 23.97
CA ASP A 224 5.10 -6.72 25.06
C ASP A 224 5.00 -7.88 26.07
N GLY A 225 6.13 -8.55 26.31
CA GLY A 225 6.20 -9.71 27.19
C GLY A 225 5.77 -11.04 26.56
N ALA A 226 5.38 -11.04 25.27
CA ALA A 226 5.18 -12.25 24.49
C ALA A 226 6.46 -13.10 24.39
N ARG A 227 6.31 -14.39 24.08
CA ARG A 227 7.47 -15.25 23.78
C ARG A 227 8.12 -14.83 22.47
N PHE A 228 7.30 -14.58 21.44
CA PHE A 228 7.73 -14.10 20.14
C PHE A 228 7.38 -12.62 20.01
N THR A 229 8.35 -11.83 19.59
CA THR A 229 8.22 -10.37 19.44
C THR A 229 9.31 -9.92 18.47
N HIS A 230 9.30 -8.63 18.10
CA HIS A 230 10.36 -8.05 17.26
C HIS A 230 11.73 -8.21 17.94
N VAL A 231 12.76 -8.52 17.15
CA VAL A 231 14.15 -8.63 17.61
C VAL A 231 15.04 -7.86 16.63
N GLY A 232 15.72 -6.83 17.12
CA GLY A 232 16.45 -5.91 16.26
C GLY A 232 15.53 -5.28 15.20
N ALA A 233 15.90 -5.43 13.93
CA ALA A 233 15.11 -4.95 12.80
C ALA A 233 14.02 -5.94 12.33
N ARG A 234 13.98 -7.16 12.87
CA ARG A 234 13.07 -8.22 12.40
C ARG A 234 11.69 -8.11 13.05
N VAL A 235 10.64 -8.23 12.24
CA VAL A 235 9.24 -8.32 12.71
C VAL A 235 8.95 -9.69 13.31
N THR A 236 7.82 -9.86 14.02
CA THR A 236 7.55 -11.12 14.74
C THR A 236 7.48 -12.32 13.79
N PHE A 237 6.94 -12.15 12.57
CA PHE A 237 6.92 -13.22 11.57
C PHE A 237 8.33 -13.70 11.20
N GLU A 238 9.26 -12.78 10.96
CA GLU A 238 10.66 -13.08 10.65
C GLU A 238 11.33 -13.78 11.83
N VAL A 239 11.05 -13.31 13.06
CA VAL A 239 11.56 -13.94 14.28
C VAL A 239 11.04 -15.36 14.43
N MET A 240 9.75 -15.61 14.18
CA MET A 240 9.19 -16.96 14.24
C MET A 240 9.76 -17.87 13.14
N ALA A 241 9.88 -17.38 11.90
CA ALA A 241 10.49 -18.15 10.81
C ALA A 241 11.94 -18.53 11.14
N ALA A 242 12.71 -17.59 11.68
CA ALA A 242 14.07 -17.82 12.15
C ALA A 242 14.13 -18.70 13.41
N SER A 243 13.15 -18.66 14.30
CA SER A 243 13.12 -19.59 15.44
C SER A 243 12.87 -21.03 15.00
N PHE A 244 12.00 -21.26 14.00
CA PHE A 244 11.55 -22.61 13.63
C PHE A 244 12.26 -23.27 12.45
N GLY A 245 13.38 -22.72 11.95
CA GLY A 245 14.10 -23.37 10.84
C GLY A 245 13.58 -23.01 9.44
N LEU A 246 12.70 -22.02 9.32
CA LEU A 246 11.91 -21.75 8.11
C LEU A 246 12.46 -20.59 7.27
N ASP A 247 13.41 -19.83 7.81
CA ASP A 247 14.02 -18.64 7.22
C ASP A 247 14.89 -18.91 5.98
N ALA A 248 15.21 -20.18 5.70
CA ALA A 248 15.92 -20.58 4.49
C ALA A 248 15.00 -20.80 3.28
N ASP A 249 13.68 -20.87 3.44
CA ASP A 249 12.73 -21.06 2.34
C ASP A 249 12.58 -19.74 1.54
N PRO A 250 12.97 -19.69 0.25
CA PRO A 250 12.89 -18.48 -0.56
C PRO A 250 11.46 -17.94 -0.70
N LYS A 251 10.44 -18.81 -0.65
CA LYS A 251 9.05 -18.40 -0.72
C LYS A 251 8.62 -17.68 0.56
N LEU A 252 9.05 -18.19 1.72
CA LEU A 252 8.81 -17.52 3.00
C LEU A 252 9.60 -16.21 3.10
N GLN A 253 10.81 -16.13 2.54
CA GLN A 253 11.58 -14.88 2.52
C GLN A 253 10.87 -13.77 1.74
N ARG A 254 10.18 -14.09 0.63
CA ARG A 254 9.36 -13.09 -0.09
C ARG A 254 8.17 -12.62 0.74
N ILE A 255 7.46 -13.54 1.38
CA ILE A 255 6.35 -13.20 2.28
C ILE A 255 6.89 -12.36 3.45
N ALA A 256 8.03 -12.72 4.01
CA ALA A 256 8.70 -11.96 5.07
C ALA A 256 8.99 -10.52 4.62
N GLY A 257 9.52 -10.31 3.42
CA GLY A 257 9.76 -8.97 2.89
C GLY A 257 8.47 -8.13 2.76
N ALA A 258 7.37 -8.74 2.30
CA ALA A 258 6.08 -8.06 2.22
C ALA A 258 5.48 -7.76 3.60
N VAL A 259 5.52 -8.70 4.53
CA VAL A 259 5.04 -8.51 5.90
C VAL A 259 5.87 -7.44 6.61
N HIS A 260 7.20 -7.51 6.53
CA HIS A 260 8.10 -6.52 7.09
C HIS A 260 7.82 -5.12 6.55
N TYR A 261 7.73 -4.97 5.22
CA TYR A 261 7.43 -3.67 4.62
C TYR A 261 6.06 -3.12 5.06
N LEU A 262 5.04 -3.96 5.17
CA LEU A 262 3.71 -3.53 5.59
C LEU A 262 3.60 -3.24 7.09
N ASP A 263 4.42 -3.89 7.91
CA ASP A 263 4.38 -3.75 9.37
C ASP A 263 5.28 -2.61 9.86
N VAL A 264 6.53 -2.56 9.41
CA VAL A 264 7.54 -1.58 9.86
C VAL A 264 8.19 -0.76 8.75
N GLY A 265 7.71 -0.89 7.49
CA GLY A 265 8.24 -0.19 6.30
C GLY A 265 9.60 -0.70 5.83
N GLY A 266 10.34 0.14 5.09
CA GLY A 266 11.64 -0.21 4.53
C GLY A 266 11.61 -0.24 3.01
N ILE A 267 12.30 -1.21 2.41
CA ILE A 267 12.41 -1.34 0.95
C ILE A 267 11.04 -1.79 0.40
N PRO A 268 10.41 -1.03 -0.51
CA PRO A 268 9.15 -1.42 -1.11
C PRO A 268 9.24 -2.75 -1.85
N VAL A 269 8.22 -3.60 -1.68
CA VAL A 269 8.05 -4.83 -2.46
C VAL A 269 6.79 -4.75 -3.32
N ALA A 270 6.85 -5.33 -4.52
CA ALA A 270 5.85 -5.11 -5.58
C ALA A 270 4.43 -5.57 -5.19
N GLU A 271 4.35 -6.58 -4.34
CA GLU A 271 3.12 -7.26 -3.92
C GLU A 271 2.46 -6.56 -2.73
N ALA A 272 3.19 -5.69 -2.01
CA ALA A 272 2.77 -5.10 -0.75
C ALA A 272 1.42 -4.37 -0.87
N ALA A 273 1.27 -3.49 -1.86
CA ALA A 273 0.05 -2.71 -2.02
C ALA A 273 -1.19 -3.59 -2.29
N GLY A 274 -1.01 -4.69 -3.05
CA GLY A 274 -2.08 -5.64 -3.31
C GLY A 274 -2.44 -6.46 -2.08
N LEU A 275 -1.43 -6.95 -1.35
CA LEU A 275 -1.62 -7.68 -0.10
C LEU A 275 -2.32 -6.81 0.94
N GLU A 276 -1.87 -5.56 1.12
CA GLU A 276 -2.47 -4.60 2.04
C GLU A 276 -3.96 -4.39 1.74
N ALA A 277 -4.31 -4.08 0.49
CA ALA A 277 -5.69 -3.85 0.09
C ALA A 277 -6.61 -5.06 0.36
N VAL A 278 -6.10 -6.27 0.11
CA VAL A 278 -6.84 -7.51 0.40
C VAL A 278 -7.01 -7.70 1.91
N LEU A 279 -5.95 -7.57 2.71
CA LEU A 279 -6.03 -7.74 4.17
C LEU A 279 -6.92 -6.69 4.84
N ASP A 280 -6.87 -5.44 4.37
CA ASP A 280 -7.78 -4.37 4.78
C ASP A 280 -9.24 -4.77 4.51
N GLY A 281 -9.53 -5.23 3.28
CA GLY A 281 -10.85 -5.73 2.92
C GLY A 281 -11.32 -6.87 3.81
N LEU A 282 -10.45 -7.85 4.09
CA LEU A 282 -10.74 -8.98 4.97
C LEU A 282 -11.09 -8.52 6.40
N ARG A 283 -10.38 -7.51 6.94
CA ARG A 283 -10.68 -6.95 8.26
C ARG A 283 -12.04 -6.28 8.35
N GLU A 284 -12.51 -5.68 7.26
CA GLU A 284 -13.81 -5.00 7.23
C GLU A 284 -14.97 -6.00 7.08
N VAL A 285 -14.77 -7.10 6.35
CA VAL A 285 -15.81 -8.14 6.17
C VAL A 285 -15.86 -9.15 7.32
N HIS A 286 -14.78 -9.31 8.08
CA HIS A 286 -14.70 -10.23 9.22
C HIS A 286 -14.48 -9.49 10.53
N ALA A 287 -15.58 -9.31 11.29
CA ALA A 287 -15.53 -8.82 12.67
C ALA A 287 -15.00 -9.88 13.66
N ASP A 288 -15.15 -11.16 13.33
CA ASP A 288 -14.63 -12.30 14.10
C ASP A 288 -13.19 -12.60 13.70
N ASP A 289 -12.26 -12.58 14.66
CA ASP A 289 -10.82 -12.70 14.41
C ASP A 289 -10.41 -14.12 13.96
N ASP A 290 -11.13 -15.17 14.38
CA ASP A 290 -10.85 -16.54 13.90
C ASP A 290 -11.21 -16.70 12.42
N ARG A 291 -12.33 -16.10 12.00
CA ARG A 291 -12.72 -16.03 10.58
C ARG A 291 -11.76 -15.17 9.77
N LEU A 292 -11.33 -14.03 10.33
CA LEU A 292 -10.35 -13.16 9.70
C LEU A 292 -9.04 -13.91 9.42
N VAL A 293 -8.47 -14.60 10.42
CA VAL A 293 -7.25 -15.40 10.24
C VAL A 293 -7.45 -16.50 9.21
N LEU A 294 -8.60 -17.19 9.22
CA LEU A 294 -8.86 -18.23 8.23
C LEU A 294 -8.88 -17.67 6.80
N ALA A 295 -9.52 -16.53 6.60
CA ALA A 295 -9.55 -15.87 5.29
C ALA A 295 -8.17 -15.36 4.86
N ALA A 296 -7.43 -14.71 5.77
CA ALA A 296 -6.06 -14.25 5.50
C ALA A 296 -5.10 -15.41 5.23
N SER A 297 -5.29 -16.56 5.91
CA SER A 297 -4.50 -17.77 5.68
C SER A 297 -4.58 -18.25 4.24
N ALA A 298 -5.77 -18.18 3.61
CA ALA A 298 -5.93 -18.53 2.20
C ALA A 298 -5.14 -17.59 1.26
N VAL A 299 -5.02 -16.31 1.61
CA VAL A 299 -4.20 -15.33 0.87
C VAL A 299 -2.73 -15.67 1.00
N PHE A 300 -2.24 -15.94 2.22
CA PHE A 300 -0.85 -16.34 2.42
C PHE A 300 -0.52 -17.69 1.78
N ASP A 301 -1.45 -18.66 1.78
CA ASP A 301 -1.30 -19.91 1.04
C ASP A 301 -1.16 -19.65 -0.47
N ALA A 302 -1.94 -18.72 -1.03
CA ALA A 302 -1.84 -18.34 -2.44
C ALA A 302 -0.48 -17.65 -2.74
N LEU A 303 -0.02 -16.74 -1.87
CA LEU A 303 1.29 -16.10 -2.00
C LEU A 303 2.44 -17.10 -1.89
N TYR A 304 2.32 -18.09 -1.00
CA TYR A 304 3.32 -19.15 -0.83
C TYR A 304 3.34 -20.12 -2.02
N ALA A 305 2.18 -20.39 -2.61
CA ALA A 305 2.07 -21.21 -3.82
C ALA A 305 2.57 -20.48 -5.07
N ALA A 306 2.51 -19.13 -5.11
CA ALA A 306 2.87 -18.34 -6.28
C ALA A 306 4.31 -18.64 -6.76
N PRO A 307 4.50 -18.90 -8.07
CA PRO A 307 5.84 -19.00 -8.64
C PRO A 307 6.53 -17.64 -8.45
N GLY A 308 7.81 -17.67 -8.07
CA GLY A 308 8.56 -16.41 -7.96
C GLY A 308 8.65 -15.70 -9.29
N ALA A 309 8.78 -14.38 -9.25
CA ALA A 309 9.32 -13.64 -10.37
C ALA A 309 10.63 -14.35 -10.78
N SER A 310 10.63 -14.93 -11.99
CA SER A 310 11.85 -15.49 -12.55
C SER A 310 12.82 -14.32 -12.68
N SER A 311 13.96 -14.41 -12.01
CA SER A 311 15.05 -13.44 -12.14
C SER A 311 15.57 -13.41 -13.58
#